data_AF-A0AAV7S5H1-F1
#
_entry.id   AF-A0AAV7S5H1-F1
#
_cell.length_a   1.000
_cell.length_b   1.000
_cell.length_c   1.000
_cell.angle_alpha   90.00
_cell.angle_beta   90.00
_cell.angle_gamma   90.00
#
_symmetry.space_group_name_H-M   'P 1'
#
loop_
_entity.id
_entity.type
_entity.pdbx_description
1 polymer ?
#
loop_
_entity_poly.entity_id
_entity_poly.type
_entity_poly.pdbx_seq_one_letter_code
_entity_poly.pdbx_strand_id
1 'polypeptide(L)'
;MNSIHSGAPSDPCPHFIFNKADDIIAPHLQTVINSSFSSATFPECWKHAEVNALLKKPTADPSDLKNFRPISLLPFPAKVIEKTVNKQLTTFLEDNNLLDPSQTGFRTNHSTETALISVTADIRTLMNNGEKVALILLDLSAAFDTVCHRTLITRLRSTWIQGQALDWIASFLSNHSQRVYLPPFRSEPTEIICGVPQGSSLSPTLFNVYMSPLTNIVRKHDIIITSYADDTQLILSLTKDPASAKTNLQEGMKDVADWMRLSRLKLNSEKTEVLILGNTPSAWDDSWWPTALGTAPTPTDHARNLGSYWTLFSP
;
A
#
# COMPACT_ATOMS: atom_id res chain seq x y z
N MET A 1 -2.66 24.27 13.93
CA MET A 1 -2.50 23.27 12.85
C MET A 1 -3.86 23.10 12.20
N ASN A 2 -4.02 23.66 10.99
CA ASN A 2 -5.30 23.72 10.30
C ASN A 2 -5.78 22.31 9.98
N SER A 3 -6.90 21.89 10.59
CA SER A 3 -7.59 20.66 10.21
C SER A 3 -8.02 20.80 8.76
N ILE A 4 -7.38 20.06 7.87
CA ILE A 4 -7.83 19.89 6.50
C ILE A 4 -9.27 19.37 6.60
N HIS A 5 -10.22 20.16 6.10
CA HIS A 5 -11.65 19.84 6.14
C HIS A 5 -11.87 18.41 5.62
N SER A 6 -12.41 17.53 6.48
CA SER A 6 -12.59 16.10 6.21
C SER A 6 -13.81 15.77 5.33
N GLY A 7 -14.53 16.80 4.84
CA GLY A 7 -15.68 16.66 3.94
C GLY A 7 -15.30 16.85 2.49
N ALA A 8 -16.04 16.21 1.58
CA ALA A 8 -15.98 16.58 0.18
C ALA A 8 -16.61 17.97 0.00
N PRO A 9 -16.08 18.83 -0.88
CA PRO A 9 -16.73 20.11 -1.20
C PRO A 9 -18.13 19.95 -1.79
N SER A 10 -18.49 18.74 -2.24
CA SER A 10 -19.83 18.34 -2.66
C SER A 10 -20.76 17.88 -1.53
N ASP A 11 -20.28 17.81 -0.28
CA ASP A 11 -21.13 17.43 0.86
C ASP A 11 -22.25 18.46 1.07
N PRO A 12 -23.51 18.03 1.26
CA PRO A 12 -24.64 18.95 1.42
C PRO A 12 -24.57 19.75 2.72
N CYS A 13 -23.83 19.25 3.70
CA CYS A 13 -23.57 19.93 4.95
C CYS A 13 -22.18 19.55 5.51
N PRO A 14 -21.55 20.43 6.31
CA PRO A 14 -20.28 20.13 6.93
C PRO A 14 -20.35 18.92 7.87
N HIS A 15 -19.24 18.17 7.98
CA HIS A 15 -19.10 16.99 8.85
C HIS A 15 -19.60 17.21 10.29
N PHE A 16 -19.37 18.39 10.88
CA PHE A 16 -19.79 18.62 12.28
C PHE A 16 -21.31 18.59 12.47
N ILE A 17 -22.10 18.83 11.41
CA ILE A 17 -23.56 18.77 11.46
C ILE A 17 -24.03 17.32 11.57
N PHE A 18 -23.39 16.40 10.84
CA PHE A 18 -23.64 14.97 10.97
C PHE A 18 -23.46 14.49 12.42
N ASN A 19 -22.40 14.94 13.09
CA ASN A 19 -22.15 14.58 14.49
C ASN A 19 -23.18 15.18 15.47
N LYS A 20 -23.72 16.37 15.18
CA LYS A 20 -24.67 17.07 16.07
C LYS A 20 -26.12 16.63 15.87
N ALA A 21 -26.46 16.10 14.71
CA ALA A 21 -27.79 15.64 14.36
C ALA A 21 -27.82 14.11 14.15
N ASP A 22 -26.93 13.39 14.84
CA ASP A 22 -26.76 11.93 14.70
C ASP A 22 -28.07 11.18 14.95
N ASP A 23 -28.80 11.55 16.00
CA ASP A 23 -30.10 10.95 16.37
C ASP A 23 -31.14 10.99 15.22
N ILE A 24 -31.01 11.96 14.32
CA ILE A 24 -31.91 12.14 13.17
C ILE A 24 -31.33 11.48 11.91
N ILE A 25 -30.04 11.67 11.65
CA ILE A 25 -29.40 11.25 10.39
C ILE A 25 -29.04 9.76 10.40
N ALA A 26 -28.57 9.24 11.54
CA ALA A 26 -28.08 7.86 11.65
C ALA A 26 -29.14 6.80 11.25
N PRO A 27 -30.42 6.88 11.66
CA PRO A 27 -31.43 5.90 11.24
C PRO A 27 -31.64 5.86 9.72
N HIS A 28 -31.61 7.03 9.07
CA HIS A 28 -31.72 7.12 7.61
C HIS A 28 -30.49 6.57 6.91
N LEU A 29 -29.30 6.91 7.39
CA LEU A 29 -28.05 6.39 6.85
C LEU A 29 -27.96 4.87 7.02
N GLN A 30 -28.37 4.35 8.18
CA GLN A 30 -28.46 2.92 8.46
C GLN A 30 -29.39 2.22 7.46
N THR A 31 -30.55 2.80 7.16
CA THR A 31 -31.49 2.25 6.18
C THR A 31 -30.85 2.15 4.79
N VAL A 32 -30.13 3.19 4.36
CA VAL A 32 -29.41 3.20 3.08
C VAL A 32 -28.30 2.14 3.06
N ILE A 33 -27.50 2.05 4.14
CA ILE A 33 -26.42 1.07 4.26
C ILE A 33 -26.96 -0.36 4.21
N ASN A 34 -28.01 -0.67 4.98
CA ASN A 34 -28.62 -2.00 4.98
C ASN A 34 -29.22 -2.36 3.61
N SER A 35 -29.81 -1.38 2.92
CA SER A 35 -30.33 -1.56 1.56
C SER A 35 -29.20 -1.85 0.57
N SER A 36 -28.08 -1.12 0.69
CA SER A 36 -26.87 -1.33 -0.12
C SER A 36 -26.27 -2.72 0.09
N PHE A 37 -26.22 -3.21 1.34
CA PHE A 37 -25.73 -4.56 1.64
C PHE A 37 -26.67 -5.64 1.10
N SER A 38 -27.98 -5.47 1.30
CA SER A 38 -28.99 -6.43 0.82
C SER A 38 -29.02 -6.54 -0.70
N SER A 39 -28.75 -5.44 -1.40
CA SER A 39 -28.67 -5.39 -2.87
C SER A 39 -27.26 -5.64 -3.43
N ALA A 40 -26.27 -5.88 -2.57
CA ALA A 40 -24.86 -6.04 -2.93
C ALA A 40 -24.33 -4.92 -3.84
N THR A 41 -24.81 -3.69 -3.67
CA THR A 41 -24.52 -2.58 -4.59
C THR A 41 -24.08 -1.34 -3.82
N PHE A 42 -22.92 -0.78 -4.18
CA PHE A 42 -22.46 0.50 -3.65
C PHE A 42 -23.27 1.66 -4.29
N PRO A 43 -23.77 2.64 -3.51
CA PRO A 43 -24.61 3.70 -4.06
C PRO A 43 -23.91 4.54 -5.12
N GLU A 44 -24.51 4.63 -6.31
CA GLU A 44 -23.90 5.28 -7.48
C GLU A 44 -23.63 6.77 -7.25
N CYS A 45 -24.52 7.47 -6.54
CA CYS A 45 -24.35 8.89 -6.22
C CYS A 45 -23.13 9.18 -5.32
N TRP A 46 -22.52 8.15 -4.74
CA TRP A 46 -21.33 8.25 -3.89
C TRP A 46 -20.04 7.85 -4.61
N LYS A 47 -20.11 7.44 -5.88
CA LYS A 47 -18.95 7.00 -6.67
C LYS A 47 -18.16 8.14 -7.35
N HIS A 48 -18.58 9.38 -7.12
CA HIS A 48 -17.95 10.55 -7.68
C HIS A 48 -17.02 11.22 -6.64
N ALA A 49 -15.72 11.16 -6.88
CA ALA A 49 -14.69 11.77 -6.04
C ALA A 49 -14.30 13.17 -6.53
N GLU A 50 -14.12 14.11 -5.60
CA GLU A 50 -13.42 15.37 -5.89
C GLU A 50 -11.96 15.25 -5.48
N VAL A 51 -11.06 15.39 -6.45
CA VAL A 51 -9.62 15.26 -6.23
C VAL A 51 -9.01 16.61 -5.91
N ASN A 52 -8.44 16.72 -4.71
CA ASN A 52 -7.64 17.86 -4.31
C ASN A 52 -6.14 17.51 -4.42
N ALA A 53 -5.39 18.29 -5.18
CA ALA A 53 -3.95 18.08 -5.36
C ALA A 53 -3.17 18.79 -4.24
N LEU A 54 -2.56 18.02 -3.35
CA LEU A 54 -1.74 18.56 -2.26
C LEU A 54 -0.25 18.42 -2.57
N LEU A 55 0.55 19.43 -2.25
CA LEU A 55 2.00 19.33 -2.36
C LEU A 55 2.56 18.28 -1.38
N LYS A 56 3.43 17.40 -1.89
CA LYS A 56 4.12 16.35 -1.12
C LYS A 56 4.97 16.91 0.00
N LYS A 57 5.59 18.07 -0.24
CA LYS A 57 6.38 18.82 0.75
C LYS A 57 6.03 20.31 0.61
N PRO A 58 5.93 21.06 1.72
CA PRO A 58 5.66 22.50 1.66
C PRO A 58 6.69 23.30 0.84
N THR A 59 7.92 22.80 0.75
CA THR A 59 9.04 23.43 0.02
C THR A 59 9.21 22.92 -1.40
N ALA A 60 8.36 22.00 -1.88
CA ALA A 60 8.48 21.45 -3.23
C ALA A 60 8.03 22.47 -4.28
N ASP A 61 8.64 22.43 -5.46
CA ASP A 61 8.28 23.31 -6.59
C ASP A 61 6.83 23.05 -7.03
N PRO A 62 5.92 24.04 -6.93
CA PRO A 62 4.54 23.90 -7.38
C PRO A 62 4.36 23.81 -8.90
N SER A 63 5.42 24.08 -9.68
CA SER A 63 5.39 23.98 -11.14
C SER A 63 5.59 22.55 -11.65
N ASP A 64 6.16 21.66 -10.82
CA ASP A 64 6.35 20.25 -11.14
C ASP A 64 5.16 19.42 -10.63
N LEU A 65 4.35 18.91 -11.56
CA LEU A 65 3.19 18.08 -11.26
C LEU A 65 3.54 16.80 -10.47
N LYS A 66 4.79 16.31 -10.55
CA LYS A 66 5.25 15.15 -9.76
C LYS A 66 5.30 15.44 -8.27
N ASN A 67 5.31 16.72 -7.87
CA ASN A 67 5.30 17.14 -6.47
C ASN A 67 3.91 17.10 -5.83
N PHE A 68 2.85 16.82 -6.57
CA PHE A 68 1.51 16.74 -6.02
C PHE A 68 1.12 15.29 -5.66
N ARG A 69 0.25 15.17 -4.66
CA ARG A 69 -0.49 13.96 -4.29
C ARG A 69 -1.98 14.22 -4.49
N PRO A 70 -2.66 13.45 -5.35
CA PRO A 70 -4.10 13.56 -5.51
C PRO A 70 -4.81 12.90 -4.33
N ILE A 71 -5.57 13.68 -3.55
CA ILE A 71 -6.41 13.14 -2.47
C ILE A 71 -7.86 13.11 -2.95
N SER A 72 -8.46 11.92 -2.98
CA SER A 72 -9.86 11.74 -3.33
C SER A 72 -10.75 12.06 -2.13
N LEU A 73 -11.54 13.12 -2.26
CA LEU A 73 -12.53 13.51 -1.27
C LEU A 73 -13.87 12.89 -1.67
N LEU A 74 -14.21 11.81 -0.97
CA LEU A 74 -15.52 11.16 -1.09
C LEU A 74 -16.56 11.81 -0.17
N PRO A 75 -17.85 11.77 -0.54
CA PRO A 75 -18.92 12.27 0.30
C PRO A 75 -18.93 11.61 1.68
N PHE A 76 -19.34 12.34 2.72
CA PHE A 76 -19.36 11.80 4.08
C PHE A 76 -20.11 10.46 4.22
N PRO A 77 -21.33 10.28 3.65
CA PRO A 77 -22.04 9.00 3.70
C PRO A 77 -21.25 7.82 3.09
N ALA A 78 -20.49 8.08 2.02
CA ALA A 78 -19.62 7.10 1.37
C ALA A 78 -18.55 6.59 2.35
N LYS A 79 -17.92 7.50 3.09
CA LYS A 79 -16.92 7.16 4.11
C LYS A 79 -17.50 6.31 5.24
N VAL A 80 -18.75 6.54 5.62
CA VAL A 80 -19.42 5.77 6.68
C VAL A 80 -19.66 4.32 6.25
N ILE A 81 -20.20 4.12 5.05
CA ILE A 81 -20.44 2.76 4.54
C ILE A 81 -19.12 2.02 4.30
N GLU A 82 -18.10 2.68 3.74
CA GLU A 82 -16.76 2.11 3.58
C GLU A 82 -16.16 1.68 4.91
N LYS A 83 -16.25 2.53 5.94
CA LYS A 83 -15.71 2.21 7.27
C LYS A 83 -16.44 1.01 7.89
N THR A 84 -17.75 0.91 7.65
CA THR A 84 -18.57 -0.22 8.10
C THR A 84 -18.13 -1.53 7.45
N VAL A 85 -17.98 -1.53 6.12
CA VAL A 85 -17.50 -2.70 5.37
C VAL A 85 -16.06 -3.03 5.73
N ASN A 86 -15.19 -2.03 5.82
CA ASN A 86 -13.79 -2.22 6.18
C ASN A 86 -13.64 -2.87 7.54
N LYS A 87 -14.41 -2.44 8.54
CA LYS A 87 -14.42 -3.06 9.87
C LYS A 87 -14.77 -4.55 9.79
N GLN A 88 -15.86 -4.90 9.10
CA GLN A 88 -16.29 -6.30 8.95
C GLN A 88 -15.26 -7.13 8.18
N LEU A 89 -14.71 -6.58 7.11
CA LEU A 89 -13.71 -7.23 6.27
C LEU A 89 -12.41 -7.48 7.04
N THR A 90 -11.88 -6.48 7.74
CA THR A 90 -10.66 -6.62 8.53
C THR A 90 -10.84 -7.66 9.64
N THR A 91 -11.96 -7.61 10.39
CA THR A 91 -12.25 -8.62 11.41
C THR A 91 -12.29 -10.03 10.82
N PHE A 92 -12.98 -10.23 9.69
CA PHE A 92 -13.02 -11.53 9.02
C PHE A 92 -11.63 -12.01 8.60
N LEU A 93 -10.81 -11.13 7.99
CA LEU A 93 -9.47 -11.49 7.53
C LEU A 93 -8.51 -11.80 8.69
N GLU A 94 -8.61 -11.07 9.80
CA GLU A 94 -7.80 -11.29 11.00
C GLU A 94 -8.21 -12.57 11.74
N ASP A 95 -9.51 -12.77 12.01
CA ASP A 95 -10.02 -13.95 12.74
C ASP A 95 -9.70 -15.27 12.03
N ASN A 96 -9.57 -15.23 10.70
CA ASN A 96 -9.26 -16.40 9.87
C ASN A 96 -7.78 -16.49 9.45
N ASN A 97 -6.91 -15.62 9.97
CA ASN A 97 -5.47 -15.57 9.63
C ASN A 97 -5.21 -15.50 8.11
N LEU A 98 -6.03 -14.72 7.39
CA LEU A 98 -5.95 -14.57 5.93
C LEU A 98 -5.04 -13.42 5.49
N LEU A 99 -4.59 -12.59 6.44
CA LEU A 99 -3.57 -11.56 6.19
C LEU A 99 -2.18 -12.12 6.41
N ASP A 100 -1.28 -11.82 5.48
CA ASP A 100 0.11 -12.22 5.60
C ASP A 100 0.79 -11.51 6.81
N PRO A 101 1.48 -12.25 7.71
CA PRO A 101 2.13 -11.66 8.88
C PRO A 101 3.26 -10.66 8.55
N SER A 102 3.91 -10.78 7.39
CA SER A 102 4.97 -9.85 6.98
C SER A 102 4.41 -8.52 6.49
N GLN A 103 3.12 -8.43 6.15
CA GLN A 103 2.44 -7.17 5.85
C GLN A 103 1.89 -6.56 7.15
N THR A 104 2.48 -5.45 7.57
CA THR A 104 2.17 -4.76 8.82
C THR A 104 1.47 -3.41 8.61
N GLY A 105 1.44 -2.91 7.37
CA GLY A 105 0.78 -1.65 7.05
C GLY A 105 -0.73 -1.74 7.20
N PHE A 106 -1.35 -0.69 7.74
CA PHE A 106 -2.81 -0.57 7.87
C PHE A 106 -3.49 -1.71 8.64
N ARG A 107 -2.79 -2.32 9.59
CA ARG A 107 -3.33 -3.35 10.47
C ARG A 107 -3.47 -2.85 11.90
N THR A 108 -4.45 -3.41 12.61
CA THR A 108 -4.66 -3.10 14.02
C THR A 108 -3.43 -3.55 14.82
N ASN A 109 -2.98 -2.73 15.78
CA ASN A 109 -1.79 -2.99 16.61
C ASN A 109 -0.44 -3.02 15.88
N HIS A 110 -0.39 -2.61 14.62
CA HIS A 110 0.86 -2.42 13.88
C HIS A 110 1.09 -0.93 13.58
N SER A 111 2.36 -0.56 13.50
CA SER A 111 2.83 0.79 13.15
C SER A 111 4.15 0.72 12.41
N THR A 112 4.60 1.87 11.89
CA THR A 112 5.93 2.01 11.29
C THR A 112 7.03 1.59 12.26
N GLU A 113 6.89 1.89 13.55
CA GLU A 113 7.83 1.49 14.60
C GLU A 113 7.89 -0.03 14.76
N THR A 114 6.74 -0.71 14.77
CA THR A 114 6.72 -2.18 14.89
C THR A 114 7.40 -2.87 13.70
N ALA A 115 7.20 -2.34 12.49
CA ALA A 115 7.85 -2.84 11.29
C ALA A 115 9.37 -2.61 11.34
N LEU A 116 9.80 -1.41 11.74
CA LEU A 116 11.21 -1.07 11.92
C LEU A 116 11.89 -1.93 12.98
N ILE A 117 11.20 -2.24 14.09
CA ILE A 117 11.70 -3.14 15.13
C ILE A 117 11.91 -4.55 14.55
N SER A 118 10.94 -5.07 13.80
CA SER A 118 11.06 -6.39 13.14
C SER A 118 12.26 -6.44 12.21
N VAL A 119 12.38 -5.49 11.28
CA VAL A 119 13.50 -5.39 10.34
C VAL A 119 14.83 -5.29 11.08
N THR A 120 14.91 -4.47 12.13
CA THR A 120 16.12 -4.31 12.94
C THR A 120 16.48 -5.61 13.67
N ALA A 121 15.50 -6.32 14.21
CA ALA A 121 15.72 -7.57 14.94
C ALA A 121 16.25 -8.68 14.01
N ASP A 122 15.70 -8.81 12.81
CA ASP A 122 16.15 -9.77 11.80
C ASP A 122 17.60 -9.48 11.37
N ILE A 123 17.89 -8.22 11.04
CA ILE A 123 19.25 -7.78 10.69
C ILE A 123 20.24 -8.06 11.83
N ARG A 124 19.90 -7.68 13.07
CA ARG A 124 20.77 -7.91 14.24
C ARG A 124 21.01 -9.40 14.49
N THR A 125 20.00 -10.24 14.28
CA THR A 125 20.13 -11.68 14.45
C THR A 125 21.16 -12.25 13.49
N LEU A 126 21.07 -11.89 12.21
CA LEU A 126 22.05 -12.30 11.20
C LEU A 126 23.46 -11.74 11.49
N MET A 127 23.56 -10.45 11.86
CA MET A 127 24.85 -9.84 12.20
C MET A 127 25.51 -10.46 13.43
N ASN A 128 24.72 -10.86 14.44
CA ASN A 128 25.23 -11.55 15.63
C ASN A 128 25.76 -12.95 15.32
N ASN A 129 25.29 -13.57 14.24
CA ASN A 129 25.85 -14.82 13.70
C ASN A 129 27.17 -14.59 12.92
N GLY A 130 27.67 -13.35 12.85
CA GLY A 130 28.85 -12.98 12.08
C GLY A 130 28.57 -12.80 10.58
N GLU A 131 27.31 -12.73 10.18
CA GLU A 131 26.91 -12.66 8.77
C GLU A 131 26.86 -11.20 8.28
N LYS A 132 27.23 -10.99 7.02
CA LYS A 132 26.98 -9.73 6.30
C LYS A 132 25.57 -9.77 5.72
N VAL A 133 24.84 -8.67 5.79
CA VAL A 133 23.41 -8.61 5.45
C VAL A 133 23.18 -7.58 4.35
N ALA A 134 22.39 -7.93 3.34
CA ALA A 134 21.79 -6.96 2.42
C ALA A 134 20.37 -6.63 2.87
N LEU A 135 20.08 -5.34 3.02
CA LEU A 135 18.74 -4.79 3.16
C LEU A 135 18.38 -4.10 1.85
N ILE A 136 17.35 -4.59 1.16
CA ILE A 136 16.86 -4.05 -0.12
C ILE A 136 15.50 -3.40 0.13
N LEU A 137 15.38 -2.13 -0.20
CA LEU A 137 14.17 -1.32 -0.03
C LEU A 137 13.53 -1.13 -1.40
N LEU A 138 12.48 -1.89 -1.69
CA LEU A 138 11.75 -1.80 -2.96
C LEU A 138 10.81 -0.60 -2.97
N ASP A 139 10.82 0.17 -4.05
CA ASP A 139 9.88 1.27 -4.30
C ASP A 139 8.88 0.87 -5.40
N LEU A 140 7.59 1.10 -5.16
CA LEU A 140 6.53 0.91 -6.14
C LEU A 140 6.07 2.26 -6.71
N SER A 141 5.99 2.36 -8.03
CA SER A 141 5.45 3.55 -8.68
C SER A 141 3.92 3.56 -8.62
N ALA A 142 3.35 4.51 -7.88
CA ALA A 142 1.91 4.76 -7.81
C ALA A 142 1.10 3.49 -7.49
N ALA A 143 1.50 2.78 -6.44
CA ALA A 143 0.99 1.44 -6.12
C ALA A 143 -0.55 1.39 -5.98
N PHE A 144 -1.13 2.33 -5.25
CA PHE A 144 -2.58 2.42 -5.05
C PHE A 144 -3.33 2.74 -6.34
N ASP A 145 -2.74 3.54 -7.23
CA ASP A 145 -3.38 4.00 -8.48
C ASP A 145 -3.33 2.94 -9.59
N THR A 146 -2.48 1.91 -9.43
CA THR A 146 -2.23 0.87 -10.44
C THR A 146 -2.92 -0.47 -10.13
N VAL A 147 -3.65 -0.56 -9.02
CA VAL A 147 -4.37 -1.79 -8.63
C VAL A 147 -5.38 -2.20 -9.69
N CYS A 148 -5.21 -3.39 -10.26
CA CYS A 148 -6.15 -3.93 -11.25
C CYS A 148 -7.36 -4.53 -10.54
N HIS A 149 -8.56 -3.99 -10.78
CA HIS A 149 -9.80 -4.45 -10.14
C HIS A 149 -10.08 -5.93 -10.37
N ARG A 150 -9.88 -6.44 -11.60
CA ARG A 150 -10.10 -7.86 -11.93
C ARG A 150 -9.17 -8.77 -11.10
N THR A 151 -7.90 -8.40 -10.99
CA THR A 151 -6.92 -9.14 -10.19
C THR A 151 -7.29 -9.09 -8.71
N LEU A 152 -7.68 -7.92 -8.19
CA LEU A 152 -8.12 -7.76 -6.80
C LEU A 152 -9.35 -8.61 -6.47
N ILE A 153 -10.39 -8.59 -7.31
CA ILE A 153 -11.59 -9.44 -7.12
C ILE A 153 -11.25 -10.92 -7.15
N THR A 154 -10.34 -11.34 -8.04
CA THR A 154 -9.87 -12.73 -8.08
C THR A 154 -9.15 -13.12 -6.78
N ARG A 155 -8.35 -12.21 -6.22
CA ARG A 155 -7.64 -12.42 -4.94
C ARG A 155 -8.61 -12.48 -3.75
N LEU A 156 -9.58 -11.58 -3.67
CA LEU A 156 -10.61 -11.61 -2.64
C LEU A 156 -11.40 -12.92 -2.66
N ARG A 157 -11.71 -13.44 -3.85
CA ARG A 157 -12.35 -14.76 -3.98
C ARG A 157 -11.47 -15.89 -3.44
N SER A 158 -10.15 -15.80 -3.61
CA SER A 158 -9.21 -16.78 -3.07
C SER A 158 -9.05 -16.70 -1.55
N THR A 159 -9.43 -15.58 -0.92
CA THR A 159 -9.51 -15.42 0.54
C THR A 159 -10.91 -15.74 1.08
N TRP A 160 -11.65 -16.62 0.39
CA TRP A 160 -13.00 -17.09 0.79
C TRP A 160 -14.10 -16.02 0.82
N ILE A 161 -13.85 -14.80 0.33
CA ILE A 161 -14.87 -13.76 0.22
C ILE A 161 -15.70 -14.03 -1.02
N GLN A 162 -16.99 -14.31 -0.84
CA GLN A 162 -17.90 -14.74 -1.91
C GLN A 162 -19.31 -14.15 -1.73
N GLY A 163 -20.17 -14.38 -2.72
CA GLY A 163 -21.56 -13.91 -2.73
C GLY A 163 -21.68 -12.40 -2.63
N GLN A 164 -22.68 -11.94 -1.89
CA GLN A 164 -23.04 -10.51 -1.78
C GLN A 164 -21.89 -9.62 -1.30
N ALA A 165 -20.99 -10.13 -0.44
CA ALA A 165 -19.85 -9.36 0.03
C ALA A 165 -18.85 -9.07 -1.12
N LEU A 166 -18.55 -10.08 -1.94
CA LEU A 166 -17.66 -9.92 -3.10
C LEU A 166 -18.31 -9.04 -4.17
N ASP A 167 -19.61 -9.23 -4.41
CA ASP A 167 -20.38 -8.45 -5.38
C ASP A 167 -20.46 -6.98 -4.96
N TRP A 168 -20.62 -6.71 -3.67
CA TRP A 168 -20.59 -5.35 -3.13
C TRP A 168 -19.22 -4.70 -3.32
N ILE A 169 -18.12 -5.40 -3.03
CA ILE A 169 -16.76 -4.87 -3.28
C ILE A 169 -16.53 -4.63 -4.77
N ALA A 170 -17.01 -5.51 -5.64
CA ALA A 170 -16.94 -5.31 -7.09
C ALA A 170 -17.73 -4.06 -7.52
N SER A 171 -18.94 -3.89 -6.99
CA SER A 171 -19.76 -2.69 -7.21
C SER A 171 -19.05 -1.42 -6.73
N PHE A 172 -18.41 -1.46 -5.56
CA PHE A 172 -17.59 -0.38 -5.03
C PHE A 172 -16.38 -0.03 -5.90
N LEU A 173 -15.73 -0.99 -6.57
CA LEU A 173 -14.57 -0.69 -7.42
C LEU A 173 -14.98 -0.16 -8.81
N SER A 174 -16.17 -0.53 -9.28
CA SER A 174 -16.68 -0.21 -10.62
C SER A 174 -17.35 1.16 -10.72
N ASN A 175 -17.32 1.75 -11.92
CA ASN A 175 -18.02 2.99 -12.29
C ASN A 175 -17.66 4.19 -11.40
N HIS A 176 -16.45 4.21 -10.84
CA HIS A 176 -15.96 5.39 -10.15
C HIS A 176 -15.57 6.47 -11.15
N SER A 177 -15.84 7.71 -10.80
CA SER A 177 -15.32 8.86 -11.54
C SER A 177 -14.67 9.85 -10.59
N GLN A 178 -13.73 10.62 -11.11
CA GLN A 178 -13.08 11.70 -10.39
C GLN A 178 -13.09 12.99 -11.21
N ARG A 179 -13.05 14.12 -10.51
CA ARG A 179 -12.75 15.43 -11.11
C ARG A 179 -11.78 16.19 -10.24
N VAL A 180 -10.89 16.96 -10.84
CA VAL A 180 -9.98 17.83 -10.10
C VAL A 180 -10.75 19.05 -9.62
N TYR A 181 -10.61 19.37 -8.33
CA TYR A 181 -11.16 20.57 -7.74
C TYR A 181 -10.04 21.51 -7.29
N LEU A 182 -9.99 22.69 -7.92
CA LEU A 182 -9.07 23.78 -7.59
C LEU A 182 -9.92 25.04 -7.43
N PRO A 183 -10.35 25.38 -6.21
CA PRO A 183 -11.32 26.45 -5.99
C PRO A 183 -10.98 27.73 -6.79
N PRO A 184 -11.95 28.30 -7.55
CA PRO A 184 -13.34 27.88 -7.73
C PRO A 184 -13.58 26.87 -8.88
N PHE A 185 -12.53 26.43 -9.58
CA PHE A 185 -12.59 25.63 -10.80
C PHE A 185 -12.79 24.13 -10.53
N ARG A 186 -13.49 23.48 -11.46
CA ARG A 186 -13.67 22.03 -11.52
C ARG A 186 -13.34 21.56 -12.92
N SER A 187 -12.61 20.45 -13.04
CA SER A 187 -12.44 19.78 -14.32
C SER A 187 -13.70 19.02 -14.72
N GLU A 188 -13.73 18.59 -15.98
CA GLU A 188 -14.68 17.56 -16.41
C GLU A 188 -14.44 16.25 -15.63
N PRO A 189 -15.50 15.47 -15.33
CA PRO A 189 -15.37 14.15 -14.74
C PRO A 189 -14.60 13.20 -15.67
N THR A 190 -13.74 12.38 -15.08
CA THR A 190 -13.01 11.31 -15.76
C THR A 190 -13.26 10.00 -15.04
N GLU A 191 -13.49 8.93 -15.80
CA GLU A 191 -13.68 7.57 -15.26
C GLU A 191 -12.37 7.01 -14.67
N ILE A 192 -12.50 6.27 -13.57
CA ILE A 192 -11.41 5.53 -12.93
C ILE A 192 -11.50 4.06 -13.34
N ILE A 193 -10.58 3.63 -14.20
CA ILE A 193 -10.54 2.25 -14.74
C ILE A 193 -9.67 1.29 -13.90
N CYS A 194 -8.84 1.83 -13.01
CA CYS A 194 -7.95 1.08 -12.14
C CYS A 194 -7.57 1.90 -10.90
N GLY A 195 -6.99 1.21 -9.93
CA GLY A 195 -6.59 1.78 -8.67
C GLY A 195 -7.68 1.68 -7.61
N VAL A 196 -7.31 1.96 -6.39
CA VAL A 196 -8.23 2.09 -5.26
C VAL A 196 -8.18 3.55 -4.76
N PRO A 197 -9.32 4.19 -4.41
CA PRO A 197 -9.34 5.62 -4.13
C PRO A 197 -8.40 6.01 -2.97
N GLN A 198 -7.50 6.97 -3.21
CA GLN A 198 -6.63 7.52 -2.17
C GLN A 198 -7.44 8.38 -1.20
N GLY A 199 -7.57 7.92 0.05
CA GLY A 199 -8.40 8.56 1.08
C GLY A 199 -9.67 7.78 1.44
N SER A 200 -9.97 6.71 0.70
CA SER A 200 -10.95 5.71 1.14
C SER A 200 -10.39 4.89 2.31
N SER A 201 -11.25 4.57 3.26
CA SER A 201 -10.88 3.74 4.41
C SER A 201 -10.76 2.25 4.07
N LEU A 202 -11.37 1.81 2.97
CA LEU A 202 -11.37 0.43 2.51
C LEU A 202 -10.17 0.12 1.61
N SER A 203 -9.68 1.10 0.85
CA SER A 203 -8.53 0.96 -0.06
C SER A 203 -7.31 0.28 0.56
N PRO A 204 -6.86 0.62 1.79
CA PRO A 204 -5.67 0.01 2.36
C PRO A 204 -5.81 -1.48 2.65
N THR A 205 -6.97 -1.92 3.17
CA THR A 205 -7.27 -3.34 3.41
C THR A 205 -7.30 -4.12 2.10
N LEU A 206 -7.92 -3.55 1.07
CA LEU A 206 -7.93 -4.15 -0.27
C LEU A 206 -6.52 -4.26 -0.85
N PHE A 207 -5.68 -3.25 -0.63
CA PHE A 207 -4.28 -3.26 -1.07
C PHE A 207 -3.47 -4.35 -0.35
N ASN A 208 -3.68 -4.57 0.95
CA ASN A 208 -3.04 -5.65 1.68
C ASN A 208 -3.41 -7.04 1.12
N VAL A 209 -4.69 -7.28 0.82
CA VAL A 209 -5.13 -8.51 0.15
C VAL A 209 -4.49 -8.62 -1.23
N TYR A 210 -4.38 -7.50 -1.96
CA TYR A 210 -3.70 -7.46 -3.24
C TYR A 210 -2.25 -7.91 -3.12
N MET A 211 -1.47 -7.38 -2.17
CA MET A 211 -0.04 -7.65 -2.04
C MET A 211 0.28 -9.02 -1.44
N SER A 212 -0.68 -9.69 -0.81
CA SER A 212 -0.47 -10.95 -0.06
C SER A 212 0.35 -12.05 -0.75
N PRO A 213 0.28 -12.29 -2.09
CA PRO A 213 1.08 -13.34 -2.70
C PRO A 213 2.59 -13.05 -2.73
N LEU A 214 3.00 -11.79 -2.64
CA LEU A 214 4.40 -11.37 -2.74
C LEU A 214 5.27 -12.08 -1.71
N THR A 215 4.79 -12.18 -0.47
CA THR A 215 5.52 -12.81 0.62
C THR A 215 5.89 -14.26 0.32
N ASN A 216 4.93 -15.03 -0.22
CA ASN A 216 5.17 -16.44 -0.57
C ASN A 216 6.08 -16.60 -1.78
N ILE A 217 6.16 -15.61 -2.66
CA ILE A 217 7.11 -15.62 -3.79
C ILE A 217 8.52 -15.42 -3.26
N VAL A 218 8.72 -14.42 -2.40
CA VAL A 218 10.03 -14.08 -1.84
C VAL A 218 10.56 -15.19 -0.92
N ARG A 219 9.72 -15.75 -0.04
CA ARG A 219 10.13 -16.80 0.91
C ARG A 219 10.64 -18.08 0.25
N LYS A 220 10.28 -18.36 -1.01
CA LYS A 220 10.82 -19.52 -1.76
C LYS A 220 12.33 -19.43 -1.99
N HIS A 221 12.87 -18.21 -1.91
CA HIS A 221 14.26 -17.91 -2.20
C HIS A 221 15.08 -17.65 -0.92
N ASP A 222 14.62 -18.09 0.25
CA ASP A 222 15.31 -17.87 1.54
C ASP A 222 15.60 -16.38 1.84
N ILE A 223 14.70 -15.51 1.38
CA ILE A 223 14.75 -14.07 1.62
C ILE A 223 13.70 -13.72 2.67
N ILE A 224 14.12 -13.01 3.71
CA ILE A 224 13.22 -12.48 4.73
C ILE A 224 12.54 -11.24 4.14
N ILE A 225 11.24 -11.09 4.37
CA ILE A 225 10.44 -9.97 3.87
C ILE A 225 9.63 -9.37 5.01
N THR A 226 9.66 -8.04 5.05
CA THR A 226 8.71 -7.21 5.80
C THR A 226 8.11 -6.21 4.82
N SER A 227 6.83 -5.90 4.97
CA SER A 227 6.16 -4.87 4.19
C SER A 227 5.33 -3.98 5.10
N TYR A 228 5.26 -2.72 4.74
CA TYR A 228 4.34 -1.75 5.33
C TYR A 228 3.65 -1.00 4.19
N ALA A 229 2.42 -1.40 3.88
CA ALA A 229 1.73 -0.95 2.69
C ALA A 229 2.52 -1.29 1.41
N ASP A 230 2.86 -0.29 0.61
CA ASP A 230 3.66 -0.39 -0.62
C ASP A 230 5.17 -0.46 -0.35
N ASP A 231 5.64 0.04 0.80
CA ASP A 231 7.05 -0.08 1.19
C ASP A 231 7.38 -1.55 1.51
N THR A 232 8.34 -2.13 0.80
CA THR A 232 8.74 -3.54 0.98
C THR A 232 10.23 -3.66 1.24
N GLN A 233 10.59 -4.28 2.35
CA GLN A 233 11.95 -4.53 2.79
C GLN A 233 12.29 -6.01 2.61
N LEU A 234 13.36 -6.30 1.86
CA LEU A 234 13.93 -7.63 1.72
C LEU A 234 15.25 -7.69 2.50
N ILE A 235 15.46 -8.78 3.24
CA ILE A 235 16.66 -9.00 4.05
C ILE A 235 17.25 -10.36 3.66
N LEU A 236 18.55 -10.36 3.35
CA LEU A 236 19.28 -11.54 2.91
C LEU A 236 20.70 -11.57 3.50
N SER A 237 21.17 -12.76 3.87
CA SER A 237 22.57 -13.00 4.24
C SER A 237 23.47 -13.13 3.00
N LEU A 238 24.61 -12.46 3.02
CA LEU A 238 25.58 -12.43 1.92
C LEU A 238 26.75 -13.40 2.12
N THR A 239 26.99 -13.87 3.34
CA THR A 239 28.23 -14.59 3.70
C THR A 239 28.02 -16.04 4.10
N LYS A 240 26.79 -16.46 4.45
CA LYS A 240 26.53 -17.85 4.86
C LYS A 240 26.80 -18.83 3.72
N ASP A 241 26.31 -18.51 2.52
CA ASP A 241 26.64 -19.15 1.25
C ASP A 241 26.50 -18.11 0.14
N PRO A 242 27.59 -17.40 -0.23
CA PRO A 242 27.52 -16.29 -1.18
C PRO A 242 27.00 -16.70 -2.57
N ALA A 243 27.34 -17.90 -3.03
CA ALA A 243 26.92 -18.37 -4.34
C ALA A 243 25.41 -18.64 -4.36
N SER A 244 24.91 -19.36 -3.35
CA SER A 244 23.48 -19.65 -3.24
C SER A 244 22.67 -18.40 -2.93
N ALA A 245 23.16 -17.49 -2.08
CA ALA A 245 22.52 -16.21 -1.78
C ALA A 245 22.38 -15.33 -3.03
N LYS A 246 23.41 -15.28 -3.88
CA LYS A 246 23.37 -14.56 -5.14
C LYS A 246 22.32 -15.14 -6.09
N THR A 247 22.29 -16.46 -6.26
CA THR A 247 21.28 -17.13 -7.08
C THR A 247 19.87 -16.87 -6.56
N ASN A 248 19.66 -17.06 -5.25
CA ASN A 248 18.38 -16.80 -4.59
C ASN A 248 17.91 -15.35 -4.77
N LEU A 249 18.80 -14.38 -4.62
CA LEU A 249 18.47 -12.98 -4.88
C LEU A 249 18.07 -12.78 -6.34
N GLN A 250 18.84 -13.33 -7.28
CA GLN A 250 18.59 -13.12 -8.69
C GLN A 250 17.26 -13.71 -9.15
N GLU A 251 17.00 -14.96 -8.77
CA GLU A 251 15.75 -15.67 -9.09
C GLU A 251 14.57 -15.05 -8.34
N GLY A 252 14.74 -14.72 -7.06
CA GLY A 252 13.71 -14.07 -6.25
C GLY A 252 13.30 -12.71 -6.81
N MET A 253 14.26 -11.86 -7.16
CA MET A 253 13.96 -10.54 -7.74
C MET A 253 13.32 -10.65 -9.13
N LYS A 254 13.69 -11.67 -9.92
CA LYS A 254 13.02 -11.97 -11.20
C LYS A 254 11.57 -12.37 -10.98
N ASP A 255 11.31 -13.31 -10.07
CA ASP A 255 9.95 -13.76 -9.75
C ASP A 255 9.09 -12.63 -9.19
N VAL A 256 9.67 -11.78 -8.32
CA VAL A 256 9.01 -10.57 -7.80
C VAL A 256 8.62 -9.64 -8.94
N ALA A 257 9.53 -9.35 -9.87
CA ALA A 257 9.25 -8.43 -10.97
C ALA A 257 8.24 -9.00 -11.96
N ASP A 258 8.33 -10.29 -12.30
CA ASP A 258 7.35 -10.95 -13.15
C ASP A 258 5.97 -10.96 -12.50
N TRP A 259 5.89 -11.26 -11.20
CA TRP A 259 4.64 -11.19 -10.46
C TRP A 259 4.07 -9.78 -10.39
N MET A 260 4.91 -8.77 -10.11
CA MET A 260 4.48 -7.36 -10.08
C MET A 260 3.93 -6.95 -11.45
N ARG A 261 4.63 -7.29 -12.54
CA ARG A 261 4.19 -7.02 -13.91
C ARG A 261 2.85 -7.68 -14.24
N LEU A 262 2.68 -8.96 -13.91
CA LEU A 262 1.40 -9.68 -14.07
C LEU A 262 0.29 -9.07 -13.21
N SER A 263 0.66 -8.56 -12.04
CA SER A 263 -0.21 -7.83 -11.11
C SER A 263 -0.38 -6.35 -11.49
N ARG A 264 0.08 -5.91 -12.67
CA ARG A 264 0.01 -4.50 -13.11
C ARG A 264 0.65 -3.48 -12.16
N LEU A 265 1.53 -3.93 -11.27
CA LEU A 265 2.36 -3.09 -10.42
C LEU A 265 3.67 -2.77 -11.12
N LYS A 266 4.20 -1.58 -10.86
CA LYS A 266 5.47 -1.13 -11.43
C LYS A 266 6.52 -0.96 -10.35
N LEU A 267 7.49 -1.87 -10.33
CA LEU A 267 8.71 -1.71 -9.53
C LEU A 267 9.52 -0.53 -10.08
N ASN A 268 10.03 0.29 -9.18
CA ASN A 268 10.86 1.44 -9.50
C ASN A 268 12.32 1.16 -9.14
N SER A 269 13.07 0.67 -10.12
CA SER A 269 14.49 0.33 -9.92
C SER A 269 15.34 1.54 -9.57
N GLU A 270 15.04 2.73 -10.10
CA GLU A 270 15.80 3.95 -9.81
C GLU A 270 15.67 4.45 -8.36
N LYS A 271 14.58 4.08 -7.68
CA LYS A 271 14.36 4.41 -6.27
C LYS A 271 14.53 3.23 -5.33
N THR A 272 14.86 2.06 -5.87
CA THR A 272 15.18 0.91 -5.03
C THR A 272 16.54 1.15 -4.41
N GLU A 273 16.62 1.08 -3.09
CA GLU A 273 17.86 1.32 -2.33
C GLU A 273 18.39 -0.01 -1.75
N VAL A 274 19.71 -0.14 -1.64
CA VAL A 274 20.37 -1.31 -1.03
C VAL A 274 21.34 -0.83 0.03
N LEU A 275 21.24 -1.39 1.24
CA LEU A 275 22.22 -1.20 2.31
C LEU A 275 22.91 -2.51 2.59
N ILE A 276 24.23 -2.45 2.73
CA ILE A 276 25.06 -3.61 3.06
C ILE A 276 25.59 -3.44 4.48
N LEU A 277 25.06 -4.23 5.41
CA LEU A 277 25.26 -4.11 6.85
C LEU A 277 26.19 -5.23 7.35
N GLY A 278 27.09 -4.91 8.27
CA GLY A 278 27.99 -5.88 8.92
C GLY A 278 29.49 -5.63 8.70
N ASN A 279 30.29 -6.17 9.63
CA ASN A 279 31.72 -5.87 9.75
C ASN A 279 32.64 -6.79 8.94
N THR A 280 32.10 -7.85 8.34
CA THR A 280 32.85 -8.78 7.48
C THR A 280 33.02 -8.22 6.07
N PRO A 281 33.99 -8.69 5.26
CA PRO A 281 34.07 -8.32 3.84
C PRO A 281 32.78 -8.69 3.11
N SER A 282 32.28 -7.78 2.27
CA SER A 282 31.08 -8.05 1.46
C SER A 282 31.44 -8.91 0.25
N ALA A 283 30.59 -9.87 -0.10
CA ALA A 283 30.62 -10.54 -1.40
C ALA A 283 29.80 -9.80 -2.48
N TRP A 284 29.08 -8.73 -2.10
CA TRP A 284 28.22 -7.97 -3.01
C TRP A 284 29.02 -7.26 -4.11
N ASP A 285 28.53 -7.40 -5.34
CA ASP A 285 28.93 -6.62 -6.51
C ASP A 285 27.69 -6.41 -7.42
N ASP A 286 27.83 -5.61 -8.48
CA ASP A 286 26.72 -5.29 -9.39
C ASP A 286 26.09 -6.52 -10.06
N SER A 287 26.81 -7.65 -10.14
CA SER A 287 26.30 -8.87 -10.73
C SER A 287 25.34 -9.64 -9.81
N TRP A 288 25.17 -9.22 -8.56
CA TRP A 288 24.11 -9.72 -7.67
C TRP A 288 22.72 -9.25 -8.11
N TRP A 289 22.64 -8.11 -8.78
CA TRP A 289 21.36 -7.58 -9.26
C TRP A 289 20.99 -8.19 -10.62
N PRO A 290 19.73 -8.64 -10.82
CA PRO A 290 19.31 -9.10 -12.14
C PRO A 290 19.33 -7.98 -13.16
N THR A 291 20.10 -8.14 -14.24
CA THR A 291 20.16 -7.18 -15.34
C THR A 291 18.79 -6.91 -15.98
N ALA A 292 17.87 -7.88 -15.91
CA ALA A 292 16.50 -7.74 -16.39
C ALA A 292 15.70 -6.64 -15.66
N LEU A 293 16.13 -6.23 -14.46
CA LEU A 293 15.52 -5.15 -13.68
C LEU A 293 16.17 -3.79 -13.92
N GLY A 294 17.08 -3.71 -14.89
CA GLY A 294 17.85 -2.52 -15.22
C GLY A 294 19.16 -2.46 -14.44
N THR A 295 19.64 -1.24 -14.23
CA THR A 295 20.90 -0.96 -13.54
C THR A 295 20.84 -1.44 -12.09
N ALA A 296 21.92 -2.07 -11.63
CA ALA A 296 22.06 -2.44 -10.24
C ALA A 296 21.98 -1.18 -9.35
N PRO A 297 21.17 -1.19 -8.28
CA PRO A 297 21.20 -0.12 -7.30
C PRO A 297 22.57 -0.12 -6.62
N THR A 298 23.23 1.03 -6.64
CA THR A 298 24.50 1.22 -5.93
C THR A 298 24.23 1.14 -4.43
N PRO A 299 24.94 0.28 -3.68
CA PRO A 299 24.83 0.26 -2.23
C PRO A 299 25.04 1.65 -1.62
N THR A 300 24.15 2.05 -0.72
CA THR A 300 24.21 3.36 -0.07
C THR A 300 24.64 3.21 1.39
N ASP A 301 25.38 4.20 1.89
CA ASP A 301 25.76 4.28 3.31
C ASP A 301 24.60 4.76 4.19
N HIS A 302 23.54 5.27 3.56
CA HIS A 302 22.35 5.74 4.22
C HIS A 302 21.12 5.51 3.36
N ALA A 303 20.00 5.20 4.00
CA ALA A 303 18.70 5.09 3.32
C ALA A 303 17.57 5.52 4.24
N ARG A 304 16.45 5.92 3.64
CA ARG A 304 15.25 6.28 4.39
C ARG A 304 14.28 5.11 4.39
N ASN A 305 14.08 4.48 5.53
CA ASN A 305 13.16 3.36 5.71
C ASN A 305 12.02 3.77 6.65
N LEU A 306 10.77 3.74 6.17
CA LEU A 306 9.55 4.07 6.92
C LEU A 306 9.63 5.39 7.72
N GLY A 307 10.28 6.40 7.15
CA GLY A 307 10.44 7.71 7.77
C GLY A 307 11.68 7.87 8.66
N SER A 308 12.38 6.79 9.00
CA SER A 308 13.64 6.81 9.75
C SER A 308 14.85 6.78 8.80
N TYR A 309 15.91 7.52 9.15
CA TYR A 309 17.19 7.43 8.45
C TYR A 309 18.05 6.34 9.07
N TRP A 310 18.47 5.41 8.23
CA TRP A 310 19.42 4.36 8.58
C TRP A 310 20.77 4.76 8.02
N THR A 311 21.81 4.66 8.84
CA THR A 311 23.20 4.91 8.44
C THR A 311 24.03 3.69 8.80
N LEU A 312 24.97 3.32 7.95
CA LEU A 312 26.04 2.41 8.35
C LEU A 312 26.77 3.07 9.52
N PHE A 313 26.70 2.47 10.71
CA PHE A 313 27.57 2.89 11.80
C PHE A 313 29.00 2.52 11.40
N SER A 314 29.81 3.52 11.07
CA SER A 314 31.27 3.36 11.15
C SER A 314 31.62 3.05 12.61
N PRO A 315 32.54 2.10 12.85
CA PRO A 315 32.79 1.50 14.16
C PRO A 315 33.09 2.49 15.29
#